data_AF-A0A3B9MKS3-F1
#
_entry.id   AF-A0A3B9MKS3-F1
#
_cell.length_a   1.000
_cell.length_b   1.000
_cell.length_c   1.000
_cell.angle_alpha   90.00
_cell.angle_beta   90.00
_cell.angle_gamma   90.00
#
_symmetry.space_group_name_H-M   'P 1'
#
loop_
_entity.id
_entity.type
_entity.pdbx_description
1 polymer ?
#
loop_
_entity_poly.entity_id
_entity_poly.type
_entity_poly.pdbx_seq_one_letter_code
_entity_poly.pdbx_strand_id
1 'polypeptide(L)'
;FTEDDLLLRDLQDSTDFGETIRMVSAYAAAAEYFESSPANEMDYKMEGGNSRLVNALSGRIGNDSIHTGMPVANIKQRGGRITVTAGGRNFVADACICTVPARTLDKIKFDPPLPAAQSAAADKLQYARIIKNCVLFRERFWGAEDFSLVSDVTSHYYFHSTKTQPGKQGILCSYAIGEKADVLAAQNAQRRSEIITQDLLPLNEHAPKFALNIQSVAWQRDVYTQGAYAFYRPGQWFKLRPILQQPHGKVLFVGEHLADWQGFMEGAVVTGEAAAGALTGKSRARRAA
;
A
#
# COMPACT_ATOMS: atom_id res chain seq x y z
N PHE A 1 10.65 29.96 6.24
CA PHE A 1 10.16 29.23 5.07
C PHE A 1 9.42 30.20 4.17
N THR A 2 9.83 30.27 2.91
CA THR A 2 9.11 30.94 1.82
C THR A 2 7.93 30.08 1.36
N GLU A 3 7.09 30.62 0.46
CA GLU A 3 6.03 29.81 -0.18
C GLU A 3 6.62 28.66 -1.01
N ASP A 4 7.72 28.93 -1.73
CA ASP A 4 8.45 27.91 -2.49
C ASP A 4 9.02 26.81 -1.58
N ASP A 5 9.56 27.16 -0.41
CA ASP A 5 10.04 26.17 0.56
C ASP A 5 8.90 25.23 1.01
N LEU A 6 7.71 25.79 1.24
CA LEU A 6 6.53 25.02 1.65
C LEU A 6 6.02 24.13 0.51
N LEU A 7 6.08 24.59 -0.74
CA LEU A 7 5.70 23.81 -1.91
C LEU A 7 6.66 22.64 -2.14
N LEU A 8 7.96 22.90 -2.09
CA LEU A 8 8.98 21.86 -2.22
C LEU A 8 8.84 20.81 -1.11
N ARG A 9 8.56 21.25 0.11
CA ARG A 9 8.34 20.35 1.23
C ARG A 9 7.09 19.49 1.03
N ASP A 10 5.97 20.09 0.63
CA ASP A 10 4.74 19.34 0.33
C ASP A 10 4.97 18.31 -0.79
N LEU A 11 5.69 18.67 -1.85
CA LEU A 11 6.02 17.75 -2.95
C LEU A 11 6.87 16.56 -2.50
N GLN A 12 7.87 16.79 -1.63
CA GLN A 12 8.72 15.74 -1.07
C GLN A 12 7.89 14.80 -0.17
N ASP A 13 7.22 15.37 0.82
CA ASP A 13 6.47 14.62 1.83
C ASP A 13 5.28 13.86 1.23
N SER A 14 4.67 14.39 0.16
CA SER A 14 3.56 13.73 -0.55
C SER A 14 3.91 12.33 -1.06
N THR A 15 5.19 12.05 -1.31
CA THR A 15 5.64 10.75 -1.80
C THR A 15 5.61 9.67 -0.71
N ASP A 16 5.79 10.06 0.55
CA ASP A 16 5.73 9.16 1.70
C ASP A 16 4.27 8.82 2.04
N PHE A 17 3.38 9.82 2.01
CA PHE A 17 1.99 9.64 2.43
C PHE A 17 1.02 9.27 1.30
N GLY A 18 1.44 9.36 0.04
CA GLY A 18 0.61 9.00 -1.12
C GLY A 18 -0.53 9.98 -1.43
N GLU A 19 -0.57 11.10 -0.72
CA GLU A 19 -1.39 12.30 -0.89
C GLU A 19 -0.61 13.49 -0.30
N THR A 20 -1.06 14.73 -0.55
CA THR A 20 -0.46 15.92 0.10
C THR A 20 -0.41 15.78 1.62
N ILE A 21 0.72 16.18 2.22
CA ILE A 21 0.90 16.12 3.67
C ILE A 21 -0.17 16.94 4.41
N ARG A 22 -0.72 17.97 3.75
CA ARG A 22 -1.80 18.82 4.26
C ARG A 22 -3.09 18.05 4.55
N MET A 23 -3.29 16.91 3.92
CA MET A 23 -4.43 16.04 4.16
C MET A 23 -4.13 14.90 5.13
N VAL A 24 -2.88 14.75 5.60
CA VAL A 24 -2.47 13.67 6.53
C VAL A 24 -2.83 14.03 7.97
N SER A 25 -3.19 13.03 8.76
CA SER A 25 -3.30 13.17 10.22
C SER A 25 -1.96 13.63 10.80
N ALA A 26 -1.98 14.68 11.62
CA ALA A 26 -0.77 15.17 12.30
C ALA A 26 -0.05 14.06 13.09
N TYR A 27 -0.79 13.10 13.65
CA TYR A 27 -0.18 11.95 14.33
C TYR A 27 0.55 11.02 13.35
N ALA A 28 -0.07 10.68 12.21
CA ALA A 28 0.56 9.80 11.22
C ALA A 28 1.83 10.43 10.64
N ALA A 29 1.78 11.73 10.32
CA ALA A 29 2.96 12.46 9.87
C ALA A 29 4.05 12.53 10.96
N ALA A 30 3.67 12.81 12.21
CA ALA A 30 4.63 12.85 13.32
C ALA A 30 5.26 11.47 13.60
N ALA A 31 4.48 10.39 13.53
CA ALA A 31 4.98 9.04 13.71
C ALA A 31 6.06 8.70 12.66
N GLU A 32 5.78 8.97 11.38
CA GLU A 32 6.76 8.79 10.28
C GLU A 32 8.06 9.57 10.56
N TYR A 33 7.96 10.84 10.94
CA TYR A 33 9.15 11.67 11.19
C TYR A 33 9.90 11.30 12.47
N PHE A 34 9.20 10.90 13.53
CA PHE A 34 9.84 10.55 14.80
C PHE A 34 10.51 9.17 14.75
N GLU A 35 9.99 8.28 13.91
CA GLU A 35 10.58 6.96 13.66
C GLU A 35 11.62 7.02 12.53
N SER A 36 11.70 8.13 11.79
CA SER A 36 12.72 8.32 10.76
C SER A 36 14.14 8.27 11.34
N SER A 37 15.02 7.54 10.66
CA SER A 37 16.41 7.35 11.05
C SER A 37 17.35 7.92 9.99
N PRO A 38 18.47 8.55 10.36
CA PRO A 38 19.51 8.95 9.42
C PRO A 38 20.09 7.79 8.60
N ALA A 39 19.92 6.55 9.06
CA ALA A 39 20.33 5.35 8.33
C ALA A 39 19.41 4.98 7.16
N ASN A 40 18.28 5.69 7.00
CA ASN A 40 17.27 5.54 5.95
C ASN A 40 16.89 4.07 5.64
N GLU A 41 16.18 3.41 6.55
CA GLU A 41 15.80 2.00 6.40
C GLU A 41 14.83 1.73 5.23
N MET A 42 14.24 2.78 4.66
CA MET A 42 13.37 2.75 3.48
C MET A 42 14.08 2.28 2.20
N ASP A 43 15.41 2.25 2.21
CA ASP A 43 16.22 1.88 1.07
C ASP A 43 16.50 0.38 0.91
N TYR A 44 16.09 -0.44 1.90
CA TYR A 44 16.25 -1.88 1.83
C TYR A 44 15.15 -2.52 1.00
N LYS A 45 15.55 -3.44 0.13
CA LYS A 45 14.66 -4.25 -0.70
C LYS A 45 15.05 -5.72 -0.58
N MET A 46 14.06 -6.61 -0.60
CA MET A 46 14.34 -8.03 -0.63
C MET A 46 14.97 -8.41 -1.97
N GLU A 47 16.15 -9.04 -1.94
CA GLU A 47 16.76 -9.58 -3.16
C GLU A 47 15.82 -10.60 -3.81
N GLY A 48 15.56 -10.45 -5.11
CA GLY A 48 14.57 -11.24 -5.84
C GLY A 48 13.11 -10.82 -5.63
N GLY A 49 12.85 -9.70 -4.94
CA GLY A 49 11.54 -9.05 -4.82
C GLY A 49 10.72 -9.47 -3.60
N ASN A 50 9.86 -8.56 -3.13
CA ASN A 50 9.08 -8.75 -1.90
C ASN A 50 8.07 -9.92 -1.98
N SER A 51 7.70 -10.39 -3.18
CA SER A 51 6.85 -11.57 -3.35
C SER A 51 7.45 -12.84 -2.74
N ARG A 52 8.77 -12.89 -2.54
CA ARG A 52 9.44 -14.01 -1.88
C ARG A 52 8.95 -14.25 -0.44
N LEU A 53 8.59 -13.18 0.28
CA LEU A 53 7.99 -13.31 1.63
C LEU A 53 6.68 -14.08 1.57
N VAL A 54 5.78 -13.66 0.68
CA VAL A 54 4.46 -14.29 0.49
C VAL A 54 4.62 -15.74 -0.03
N ASN A 55 5.56 -15.98 -0.94
CA ASN A 55 5.86 -17.32 -1.46
C ASN A 55 6.41 -18.25 -0.37
N ALA A 56 7.27 -17.74 0.52
CA ALA A 56 7.81 -18.53 1.63
C ALA A 56 6.73 -18.89 2.65
N LEU A 57 5.83 -17.96 2.98
CA LEU A 57 4.71 -18.21 3.88
C LEU A 57 3.70 -19.20 3.28
N SER A 58 3.30 -18.98 2.02
CA SER A 58 2.37 -19.88 1.32
C SER A 58 2.95 -21.29 1.16
N GLY A 59 4.25 -21.42 0.87
CA GLY A 59 4.92 -22.72 0.81
C GLY A 59 4.89 -23.50 2.14
N ARG A 60 4.90 -22.80 3.30
CA ARG A 60 4.76 -23.44 4.62
C ARG A 60 3.33 -23.85 4.95
N ILE A 61 2.35 -23.07 4.49
CA ILE A 61 0.91 -23.35 4.70
C ILE A 61 0.45 -24.51 3.80
N GLY A 62 0.99 -24.59 2.58
CA GLY A 62 0.63 -25.58 1.57
C GLY A 62 -0.53 -25.12 0.69
N ASN A 63 -0.49 -25.53 -0.58
CA ASN A 63 -1.46 -25.10 -1.61
C ASN A 63 -2.89 -25.58 -1.33
N ASP A 64 -3.06 -26.68 -0.60
CA ASP A 64 -4.39 -27.23 -0.28
C ASP A 64 -5.20 -26.32 0.66
N SER A 65 -4.51 -25.47 1.44
CA SER A 65 -5.15 -24.52 2.36
C SER A 65 -5.32 -23.12 1.77
N ILE A 66 -4.77 -22.87 0.57
CA ILE A 66 -4.79 -21.55 -0.09
C ILE A 66 -5.65 -21.64 -1.34
N HIS A 67 -6.80 -20.98 -1.30
CA HIS A 67 -7.73 -20.97 -2.41
C HIS A 67 -7.71 -19.61 -3.12
N THR A 68 -7.20 -19.58 -4.35
CA THR A 68 -7.18 -18.38 -5.20
C THR A 68 -8.39 -18.33 -6.12
N GLY A 69 -8.70 -17.15 -6.69
CA GLY A 69 -9.88 -16.97 -7.55
C GLY A 69 -11.22 -17.10 -6.82
N MET A 70 -11.22 -17.04 -5.48
CA MET A 70 -12.41 -17.17 -4.64
C MET A 70 -12.67 -15.87 -3.86
N PRO A 71 -13.20 -14.81 -4.50
CA PRO A 71 -13.61 -13.63 -3.77
C PRO A 71 -14.71 -14.00 -2.75
N VAL A 72 -14.56 -13.51 -1.53
CA VAL A 72 -15.54 -13.70 -0.45
C VAL A 72 -16.75 -12.82 -0.74
N ALA A 73 -17.93 -13.42 -0.77
CA ALA A 73 -19.19 -12.71 -1.02
C ALA A 73 -20.01 -12.52 0.27
N ASN A 74 -19.91 -13.44 1.22
CA ASN A 74 -20.74 -13.44 2.41
C ASN A 74 -20.03 -14.05 3.63
N ILE A 75 -20.21 -13.45 4.80
CA ILE A 75 -19.75 -13.97 6.09
C ILE A 75 -20.96 -14.01 7.04
N LYS A 76 -21.36 -15.23 7.42
CA LYS A 76 -22.51 -15.47 8.29
C LYS A 76 -22.08 -16.06 9.62
N GLN A 77 -22.68 -15.59 10.71
CA GLN A 77 -22.44 -16.06 12.08
C GLN A 77 -23.75 -16.62 12.65
N ARG A 78 -23.81 -17.92 12.94
CA ARG A 78 -24.99 -18.57 13.55
C ARG A 78 -24.60 -19.78 14.38
N GLY A 79 -25.25 -19.97 15.52
CA GLY A 79 -25.04 -21.17 16.36
C GLY A 79 -23.59 -21.33 16.83
N GLY A 80 -22.88 -20.22 17.06
CA GLY A 80 -21.48 -20.23 17.49
C GLY A 80 -20.45 -20.53 16.40
N ARG A 81 -20.84 -20.67 15.12
CA ARG A 81 -19.90 -20.87 14.00
C ARG A 81 -19.99 -19.75 12.97
N ILE A 82 -18.92 -19.63 12.18
CA ILE A 82 -18.86 -18.77 11.00
C ILE A 82 -18.99 -19.61 9.75
N THR A 83 -19.75 -19.13 8.77
CA THR A 83 -19.76 -19.65 7.40
C THR A 83 -19.32 -18.53 6.46
N VAL A 84 -18.20 -18.74 5.76
CA VAL A 84 -17.69 -17.85 4.72
C VAL A 84 -18.06 -18.43 3.36
N THR A 85 -18.76 -17.68 2.54
CA THR A 85 -19.09 -18.05 1.15
C THR A 85 -18.13 -17.36 0.20
N ALA A 86 -17.33 -18.13 -0.53
CA ALA A 86 -16.34 -17.63 -1.47
C ALA A 86 -16.29 -18.51 -2.73
N GLY A 87 -16.29 -17.91 -3.92
CA GLY A 87 -16.28 -18.66 -5.18
C GLY A 87 -17.42 -19.70 -5.32
N GLY A 88 -18.59 -19.42 -4.73
CA GLY A 88 -19.73 -20.36 -4.71
C GLY A 88 -19.63 -21.51 -3.70
N ARG A 89 -18.56 -21.58 -2.90
CA ARG A 89 -18.34 -22.62 -1.87
C ARG A 89 -18.48 -22.04 -0.47
N ASN A 90 -18.87 -22.89 0.47
CA ASN A 90 -18.97 -22.53 1.89
C ASN A 90 -17.83 -23.13 2.69
N PHE A 91 -17.21 -22.32 3.54
CA PHE A 91 -16.18 -22.70 4.50
C PHE A 91 -16.71 -22.45 5.91
N VAL A 92 -16.67 -23.45 6.78
CA VAL A 92 -17.17 -23.36 8.16
C VAL A 92 -16.00 -23.36 9.13
N ALA A 93 -15.99 -22.40 10.05
CA ALA A 93 -14.93 -22.21 11.03
C ALA A 93 -15.46 -21.70 12.37
N ASP A 94 -14.62 -21.75 13.40
CA ASP A 94 -14.97 -21.26 14.74
C ASP A 94 -14.71 -19.75 14.91
N ALA A 95 -13.85 -19.18 14.06
CA ALA A 95 -13.52 -17.76 13.95
C ALA A 95 -13.04 -17.43 12.52
N CYS A 96 -12.99 -16.13 12.17
CA CYS A 96 -12.52 -15.64 10.88
C CYS A 96 -11.60 -14.44 11.09
N ILE A 97 -10.42 -14.47 10.47
CA ILE A 97 -9.56 -13.30 10.36
C ILE A 97 -9.82 -12.67 8.98
N CYS A 98 -10.34 -11.45 8.99
CA CYS A 98 -10.63 -10.68 7.79
C CYS A 98 -9.48 -9.70 7.52
N THR A 99 -8.68 -9.99 6.50
CA THR A 99 -7.46 -9.23 6.16
C THR A 99 -7.63 -8.29 4.96
N VAL A 100 -8.88 -8.03 4.53
CA VAL A 100 -9.14 -7.16 3.38
C VAL A 100 -9.03 -5.68 3.79
N PRO A 101 -8.68 -4.78 2.86
CA PRO A 101 -8.72 -3.34 3.12
C PRO A 101 -10.10 -2.87 3.57
N ALA A 102 -10.16 -1.97 4.55
CA ALA A 102 -11.43 -1.46 5.11
C ALA A 102 -12.41 -0.99 4.03
N ARG A 103 -11.90 -0.30 2.99
CA ARG A 103 -12.70 0.23 1.88
C ARG A 103 -13.34 -0.83 0.95
N THR A 104 -13.05 -2.11 1.17
CA THR A 104 -13.60 -3.24 0.42
C THR A 104 -14.55 -4.10 1.25
N LEU A 105 -14.75 -3.75 2.52
CA LEU A 105 -15.69 -4.44 3.40
C LEU A 105 -17.13 -4.35 2.87
N ASP A 106 -17.48 -3.29 2.14
CA ASP A 106 -18.78 -3.13 1.48
C ASP A 106 -19.05 -4.19 0.40
N LYS A 107 -18.01 -4.86 -0.11
CA LYS A 107 -18.13 -5.96 -1.09
C LYS A 107 -18.50 -7.29 -0.43
N ILE A 108 -18.42 -7.38 0.90
CA ILE A 108 -18.73 -8.58 1.67
C ILE A 108 -20.04 -8.37 2.41
N LYS A 109 -21.01 -9.25 2.20
CA LYS A 109 -22.24 -9.24 3.00
C LYS A 109 -21.97 -9.87 4.38
N PHE A 110 -22.23 -9.12 5.44
CA PHE A 110 -22.16 -9.64 6.82
C PHE A 110 -23.57 -9.99 7.34
N ASP A 111 -23.72 -11.14 7.98
CA ASP A 111 -24.94 -11.60 8.66
C ASP A 111 -24.58 -12.10 10.08
N PRO A 112 -24.83 -11.33 11.15
CA PRO A 112 -25.51 -10.02 11.18
C PRO A 112 -24.70 -8.91 10.49
N PRO A 113 -25.33 -7.81 10.05
CA PRO A 113 -24.63 -6.70 9.42
C PRO A 113 -23.57 -6.08 10.34
N LEU A 114 -22.55 -5.46 9.75
CA LEU A 114 -21.58 -4.69 10.53
C LEU A 114 -22.29 -3.58 11.32
N PRO A 115 -21.82 -3.24 12.54
CA PRO A 115 -22.29 -2.07 13.25
C PRO A 115 -22.19 -0.82 12.35
N ALA A 116 -23.21 0.05 12.39
CA ALA A 116 -23.26 1.23 11.52
C ALA A 116 -22.02 2.13 11.67
N ALA A 117 -21.48 2.26 12.89
CA ALA A 117 -20.25 3.00 13.15
C ALA A 117 -19.03 2.37 12.46
N GLN A 118 -18.94 1.04 12.40
CA GLN A 118 -17.84 0.34 11.75
C GLN A 118 -17.92 0.45 10.23
N SER A 119 -19.11 0.28 9.65
CA SER A 119 -19.33 0.52 8.22
C SER A 119 -18.98 1.97 7.84
N ALA A 120 -19.49 2.95 8.59
CA ALA A 120 -19.21 4.36 8.32
C ALA A 120 -17.72 4.72 8.52
N ALA A 121 -17.02 4.05 9.44
CA ALA A 121 -15.58 4.25 9.61
C ALA A 121 -14.79 3.66 8.43
N ALA A 122 -15.22 2.50 7.92
CA ALA A 122 -14.60 1.85 6.78
C ALA A 122 -14.76 2.69 5.50
N ASP A 123 -15.95 3.27 5.28
CA ASP A 123 -16.23 4.14 4.14
C ASP A 123 -15.46 5.48 4.20
N LYS A 124 -15.18 5.97 5.41
CA LYS A 124 -14.45 7.24 5.63
C LYS A 124 -12.94 7.10 5.56
N LEU A 125 -12.40 5.90 5.81
CA LEU A 125 -10.98 5.65 5.73
C LEU A 125 -10.56 5.65 4.26
N GLN A 126 -9.62 6.53 3.93
CA GLN A 126 -9.12 6.65 2.57
C GLN A 126 -7.91 5.76 2.37
N TYR A 127 -7.62 5.47 1.11
CA TYR A 127 -6.41 4.78 0.69
C TYR A 127 -5.72 5.64 -0.36
N ALA A 128 -4.40 5.74 -0.27
CA ALA A 128 -3.59 6.56 -1.15
C ALA A 128 -3.78 6.15 -2.62
N ARG A 129 -3.85 7.17 -3.49
CA ARG A 129 -3.87 6.97 -4.94
C ARG A 129 -2.45 7.05 -5.43
N ILE A 130 -1.89 5.91 -5.81
CA ILE A 130 -0.49 5.82 -6.25
C ILE A 130 -0.42 5.00 -7.52
N ILE A 131 0.28 5.55 -8.51
CA ILE A 131 0.76 4.79 -9.65
C ILE A 131 2.28 4.68 -9.59
N LYS A 132 2.76 3.44 -9.64
CA LYS A 132 4.18 3.14 -9.81
C LYS A 132 4.44 2.85 -11.27
N ASN A 133 5.36 3.57 -11.88
CA ASN A 133 5.75 3.38 -13.27
C ASN A 133 7.23 3.05 -13.33
N CYS A 134 7.59 1.89 -13.85
CA CYS A 134 8.97 1.47 -13.95
C CYS A 134 9.35 1.39 -15.42
N VAL A 135 10.22 2.29 -15.83
CA VAL A 135 10.69 2.39 -17.22
C VAL A 135 12.07 1.76 -17.29
N LEU A 136 12.21 0.75 -18.16
CA LEU A 136 13.49 0.17 -18.51
C LEU A 136 14.18 1.07 -19.54
N PHE A 137 15.37 1.55 -19.22
CA PHE A 137 16.22 2.33 -20.10
C PHE A 137 17.40 1.51 -20.58
N ARG A 138 17.83 1.73 -21.82
CA ARG A 138 19.05 1.09 -22.36
C ARG A 138 20.35 1.58 -21.71
N GLU A 139 20.31 2.76 -21.10
CA GLU A 139 21.45 3.47 -20.50
C GLU A 139 21.03 4.17 -19.20
N ARG A 140 21.92 4.18 -18.20
CA ARG A 140 21.73 4.88 -16.91
C ARG A 140 22.20 6.33 -16.99
N PHE A 141 21.48 7.16 -17.73
CA PHE A 141 21.86 8.56 -17.97
C PHE A 141 21.79 9.48 -16.72
N TRP A 142 21.15 9.03 -15.64
CA TRP A 142 21.02 9.75 -14.37
C TRP A 142 22.29 9.72 -13.50
N GLY A 143 23.27 8.88 -13.84
CA GLY A 143 24.61 8.90 -13.25
C GLY A 143 24.72 8.30 -11.85
N ALA A 144 24.20 8.99 -10.83
CA ALA A 144 24.41 8.63 -9.43
C ALA A 144 23.65 7.34 -9.03
N GLU A 145 24.24 6.51 -8.17
CA GLU A 145 23.62 5.27 -7.70
C GLU A 145 22.45 5.51 -6.75
N ASP A 146 22.52 6.58 -5.96
CA ASP A 146 21.50 7.11 -5.05
C ASP A 146 20.59 8.15 -5.72
N PHE A 147 20.57 8.19 -7.06
CA PHE A 147 19.77 9.15 -7.80
C PHE A 147 18.28 9.04 -7.45
N SER A 148 17.73 10.19 -7.05
CA SER A 148 16.30 10.46 -7.01
C SER A 148 16.01 11.90 -7.43
N LEU A 149 14.79 12.16 -7.86
CA LEU A 149 14.36 13.48 -8.32
C LEU A 149 12.90 13.69 -7.94
N VAL A 150 12.61 14.79 -7.25
CA VAL A 150 11.25 15.27 -7.00
C VAL A 150 10.95 16.42 -7.95
N SER A 151 9.74 16.46 -8.47
CA SER A 151 9.28 17.46 -9.43
C SER A 151 7.79 17.76 -9.28
N ASP A 152 7.38 18.93 -9.75
CA ASP A 152 5.99 19.37 -9.83
C ASP A 152 5.28 18.85 -11.10
N VAL A 153 6.02 18.29 -12.07
CA VAL A 153 5.45 17.63 -13.25
C VAL A 153 4.69 16.34 -12.91
N THR A 154 4.07 15.73 -13.93
CA THR A 154 3.08 14.65 -13.74
C THR A 154 3.72 13.40 -13.13
N SER A 155 4.97 13.09 -13.48
CA SER A 155 5.68 11.92 -12.97
C SER A 155 6.18 12.04 -11.53
N HIS A 156 6.11 13.25 -10.96
CA HIS A 156 6.32 13.59 -9.56
C HIS A 156 7.67 13.16 -8.97
N TYR A 157 7.86 11.89 -8.60
CA TYR A 157 9.08 11.42 -7.94
C TYR A 157 9.75 10.27 -8.69
N TYR A 158 11.01 10.42 -9.05
CA TYR A 158 11.85 9.39 -9.67
C TYR A 158 12.88 8.82 -8.71
N PHE A 159 13.18 7.53 -8.83
CA PHE A 159 14.25 6.87 -8.10
C PHE A 159 14.86 5.68 -8.87
N HIS A 160 16.17 5.49 -8.69
CA HIS A 160 16.94 4.43 -9.35
C HIS A 160 16.65 3.05 -8.73
N SER A 161 15.81 2.24 -9.39
CA SER A 161 15.34 0.96 -8.86
C SER A 161 16.34 -0.19 -9.03
N THR A 162 17.25 -0.07 -10.01
CA THR A 162 18.32 -1.04 -10.29
C THR A 162 19.65 -0.68 -9.64
N LYS A 163 19.64 0.17 -8.59
CA LYS A 163 20.84 0.45 -7.79
C LYS A 163 21.55 -0.84 -7.41
N THR A 164 22.88 -0.80 -7.46
CA THR A 164 23.84 -1.89 -7.21
C THR A 164 23.77 -3.09 -8.16
N GLN A 165 22.88 -3.11 -9.15
CA GLN A 165 22.86 -4.16 -10.17
C GLN A 165 23.89 -3.87 -11.27
N PRO A 166 24.57 -4.89 -11.81
CA PRO A 166 25.52 -4.70 -12.91
C PRO A 166 24.82 -4.35 -14.24
N GLY A 167 25.59 -3.85 -15.20
CA GLY A 167 25.14 -3.63 -16.57
C GLY A 167 24.80 -2.17 -16.91
N LYS A 168 24.65 -1.90 -18.21
CA LYS A 168 24.38 -0.54 -18.74
C LYS A 168 22.90 -0.16 -18.71
N GLN A 169 22.01 -1.15 -18.77
CA GLN A 169 20.58 -0.92 -18.65
C GLN A 169 20.21 -0.66 -17.19
N GLY A 170 19.12 0.08 -16.99
CA GLY A 170 18.61 0.35 -15.66
C GLY A 170 17.13 0.67 -15.67
N ILE A 171 16.50 0.55 -14.51
CA ILE A 171 15.11 0.93 -14.30
C ILE A 171 15.09 2.19 -13.45
N LEU A 172 14.51 3.25 -14.00
CA LEU A 172 14.09 4.41 -13.24
C LEU A 172 12.59 4.28 -13.01
N CYS A 173 12.17 4.22 -11.75
CA CYS A 173 10.75 4.19 -11.43
C CYS A 173 10.29 5.60 -11.05
N SER A 174 9.09 5.95 -11.50
CA SER A 174 8.33 7.10 -11.04
C SER A 174 7.20 6.65 -10.09
N TYR A 175 7.05 7.35 -8.97
CA TYR A 175 5.81 7.38 -8.21
C TYR A 175 5.11 8.70 -8.49
N ALA A 176 3.85 8.60 -8.92
CA ALA A 176 2.94 9.72 -8.90
C ALA A 176 1.78 9.41 -7.97
N ILE A 177 1.35 10.44 -7.25
CA ILE A 177 0.37 10.34 -6.17
C ILE A 177 -0.82 11.25 -6.43
N GLY A 178 -1.93 11.02 -5.72
CA GLY A 178 -3.13 11.84 -5.79
C GLY A 178 -3.67 12.02 -7.22
N GLU A 179 -3.96 13.25 -7.61
CA GLU A 179 -4.50 13.59 -8.94
C GLU A 179 -3.55 13.22 -10.08
N LYS A 180 -2.23 13.36 -9.87
CA LYS A 180 -1.22 12.96 -10.87
C LYS A 180 -1.28 11.46 -11.13
N ALA A 181 -1.55 10.66 -10.10
CA ALA A 181 -1.74 9.22 -10.25
C ALA A 181 -2.95 8.89 -11.14
N ASP A 182 -4.06 9.61 -10.97
CA ASP A 182 -5.27 9.41 -11.75
C ASP A 182 -5.10 9.84 -13.21
N VAL A 183 -4.40 10.95 -13.45
CA VAL A 183 -4.05 11.43 -14.79
C VAL A 183 -3.23 10.38 -15.56
N LEU A 184 -2.16 9.84 -14.95
CA LEU A 184 -1.33 8.83 -15.58
C LEU A 184 -2.06 7.49 -15.73
N ALA A 185 -2.85 7.10 -14.74
CA ALA A 185 -3.64 5.89 -14.82
C ALA A 185 -4.60 5.98 -16.02
N ALA A 186 -5.25 7.13 -16.26
CA ALA A 186 -6.17 7.33 -17.39
C ALA A 186 -5.55 7.09 -18.78
N GLN A 187 -4.23 7.07 -18.89
CA GLN A 187 -3.54 6.86 -20.15
C GLN A 187 -3.32 5.38 -20.48
N ASN A 188 -3.22 5.08 -21.77
CA ASN A 188 -2.67 3.80 -22.21
C ASN A 188 -1.14 3.74 -21.96
N ALA A 189 -0.54 2.55 -22.12
CA ALA A 189 0.88 2.34 -21.83
C ALA A 189 1.82 3.22 -22.66
N GLN A 190 1.52 3.40 -23.95
CA GLN A 190 2.34 4.22 -24.85
C GLN A 190 2.36 5.69 -24.42
N ARG A 191 1.17 6.29 -24.25
CA ARG A 191 1.04 7.69 -23.84
C ARG A 191 1.62 7.94 -22.45
N ARG A 192 1.46 6.99 -21.54
CA ARG A 192 2.07 7.05 -20.21
C ARG A 192 3.59 7.02 -20.27
N SER A 193 4.17 6.15 -21.11
CA SER A 193 5.62 6.12 -21.35
C SER A 193 6.14 7.43 -21.92
N GLU A 194 5.40 8.04 -22.85
CA GLU A 194 5.76 9.34 -23.43
C GLU A 194 5.80 10.44 -22.36
N ILE A 195 4.74 10.58 -21.55
CA ILE A 195 4.68 11.59 -20.49
C ILE A 195 5.87 11.42 -19.53
N ILE A 196 6.07 10.20 -19.02
CA ILE A 196 7.12 9.92 -18.03
C ILE A 196 8.51 10.18 -18.61
N THR A 197 8.76 9.76 -19.84
CA THR A 197 10.09 9.96 -20.41
C THR A 197 10.33 11.40 -20.87
N GLN A 198 9.29 12.14 -21.26
CA GLN A 198 9.38 13.56 -21.59
C GLN A 198 9.62 14.44 -20.36
N ASP A 199 9.04 14.08 -19.22
CA ASP A 199 9.30 14.74 -17.93
C ASP A 199 10.80 14.67 -17.53
N LEU A 200 11.59 13.78 -18.14
CA LEU A 200 13.04 13.65 -17.94
C LEU A 200 13.89 14.44 -18.94
N LEU A 201 13.29 15.17 -19.90
CA LEU A 201 14.03 15.98 -20.88
C LEU A 201 14.98 17.03 -20.24
N PRO A 202 14.61 17.74 -19.15
CA PRO A 202 15.54 18.64 -18.48
C PRO A 202 16.77 17.95 -17.89
N LEU A 203 16.66 16.66 -17.57
CA LEU A 203 17.78 15.85 -17.09
C LEU A 203 18.62 15.30 -18.25
N ASN A 204 17.96 14.86 -19.32
CA ASN A 204 18.62 14.39 -20.54
C ASN A 204 17.67 14.47 -21.75
N GLU A 205 18.05 15.24 -22.77
CA GLU A 205 17.24 15.45 -23.99
C GLU A 205 16.96 14.17 -24.80
N HIS A 206 17.70 13.09 -24.54
CA HIS A 206 17.53 11.80 -25.20
C HIS A 206 16.78 10.78 -24.33
N ALA A 207 16.34 11.13 -23.12
CA ALA A 207 15.63 10.21 -22.21
C ALA A 207 14.48 9.43 -22.88
N PRO A 208 13.57 10.06 -23.66
CA PRO A 208 12.53 9.31 -24.41
C PRO A 208 13.09 8.29 -25.39
N LYS A 209 14.20 8.59 -26.04
CA LYS A 209 14.83 7.67 -27.01
C LYS A 209 15.48 6.47 -26.32
N PHE A 210 15.85 6.59 -25.04
CA PHE A 210 16.50 5.53 -24.28
C PHE A 210 15.51 4.52 -23.68
N ALA A 211 14.23 4.86 -23.59
CA ALA A 211 13.20 3.99 -23.04
C ALA A 211 12.98 2.76 -23.94
N LEU A 212 12.96 1.59 -23.32
CA LEU A 212 12.77 0.29 -23.99
C LEU A 212 11.42 -0.34 -23.65
N ASN A 213 10.96 -0.18 -22.41
CA ASN A 213 9.71 -0.74 -21.94
C ASN A 213 9.21 0.01 -20.69
N ILE A 214 7.92 -0.09 -20.42
CA ILE A 214 7.29 0.43 -19.19
C ILE A 214 6.41 -0.66 -18.58
N GLN A 215 6.47 -0.77 -17.25
CA GLN A 215 5.50 -1.52 -16.45
C GLN A 215 4.89 -0.57 -15.42
N SER A 216 3.57 -0.57 -15.32
CA SER A 216 2.85 0.36 -14.44
C SER A 216 1.77 -0.33 -13.65
N VAL A 217 1.65 0.04 -12.38
CA VAL A 217 0.58 -0.42 -11.49
C VAL A 217 -0.06 0.80 -10.84
N ALA A 218 -1.35 1.01 -11.12
CA ALA A 218 -2.18 2.03 -10.49
C ALA A 218 -3.06 1.37 -9.44
N TRP A 219 -2.67 1.49 -8.17
CA TRP A 219 -3.29 0.75 -7.07
C TRP A 219 -4.76 1.11 -6.86
N GLN A 220 -5.14 2.35 -7.17
CA GLN A 220 -6.52 2.81 -7.07
C GLN A 220 -7.48 2.14 -8.07
N ARG A 221 -6.95 1.40 -9.05
CA ARG A 221 -7.74 0.65 -10.04
C ARG A 221 -7.84 -0.84 -9.77
N ASP A 222 -7.08 -1.33 -8.81
CA ASP A 222 -7.20 -2.72 -8.40
C ASP A 222 -8.55 -2.95 -7.72
N VAL A 223 -9.28 -3.99 -8.13
CA VAL A 223 -10.64 -4.21 -7.62
C VAL A 223 -10.67 -4.72 -6.17
N TYR A 224 -9.56 -5.29 -5.69
CA TYR A 224 -9.44 -5.92 -4.38
C TYR A 224 -8.76 -5.04 -3.34
N THR A 225 -7.91 -4.09 -3.74
CA THR A 225 -7.34 -3.09 -2.84
C THR A 225 -7.98 -1.73 -3.01
N GLN A 226 -8.30 -1.36 -4.25
CA GLN A 226 -8.81 -0.08 -4.70
C GLN A 226 -7.98 1.14 -4.27
N GLY A 227 -6.77 0.96 -3.77
CA GLY A 227 -5.82 1.97 -3.35
C GLY A 227 -4.53 1.29 -2.92
N ALA A 228 -3.50 2.09 -2.60
CA ALA A 228 -2.21 1.56 -2.16
C ALA A 228 -2.28 1.18 -0.67
N TYR A 229 -1.86 2.08 0.22
CA TYR A 229 -1.98 1.94 1.67
C TYR A 229 -3.06 2.86 2.21
N ALA A 230 -3.58 2.54 3.41
CA ALA A 230 -4.53 3.40 4.10
C ALA A 230 -3.93 4.79 4.37
N PHE A 231 -4.82 5.74 4.60
CA PHE A 231 -4.46 7.12 4.83
C PHE A 231 -5.52 7.77 5.70
N TYR A 232 -5.11 8.26 6.86
CA TYR A 232 -5.97 8.91 7.84
C TYR A 232 -5.89 10.43 7.69
N ARG A 233 -7.03 11.10 7.52
CA ARG A 233 -7.13 12.56 7.50
C ARG A 233 -6.98 13.20 8.90
N PRO A 234 -6.78 14.52 9.00
CA PRO A 234 -6.85 15.26 10.25
C PRO A 234 -8.05 14.85 11.10
N GLY A 235 -7.77 14.49 12.35
CA GLY A 235 -8.77 14.06 13.33
C GLY A 235 -9.35 12.66 13.12
N GLN A 236 -8.93 11.89 12.10
CA GLN A 236 -9.46 10.54 11.87
C GLN A 236 -8.72 9.44 12.64
N TRP A 237 -7.40 9.56 12.85
CA TRP A 237 -6.58 8.48 13.45
C TRP A 237 -7.18 7.92 14.74
N PHE A 238 -7.39 8.77 15.75
CA PHE A 238 -7.94 8.36 17.04
C PHE A 238 -9.47 8.16 17.07
N LYS A 239 -10.16 8.38 15.95
CA LYS A 239 -11.62 8.22 15.87
C LYS A 239 -12.02 6.98 15.08
N LEU A 240 -11.47 6.81 13.88
CA LEU A 240 -11.83 5.72 12.98
C LEU A 240 -11.09 4.44 13.33
N ARG A 241 -9.78 4.52 13.61
CA ARG A 241 -8.96 3.32 13.87
C ARG A 241 -9.46 2.48 15.04
N PRO A 242 -9.79 3.04 16.23
CA PRO A 242 -10.31 2.23 17.34
C PRO A 242 -11.64 1.54 17.04
N ILE A 243 -12.47 2.15 16.18
CA ILE A 243 -13.75 1.56 15.72
C ILE A 243 -13.46 0.40 14.75
N LEU A 244 -12.55 0.60 13.81
CA LEU A 244 -12.16 -0.41 12.82
C LEU A 244 -11.48 -1.63 13.46
N GLN A 245 -10.75 -1.42 14.55
CA GLN A 245 -10.11 -2.48 15.33
C GLN A 245 -11.09 -3.39 16.08
N GLN A 246 -12.35 -2.96 16.28
CA GLN A 246 -13.31 -3.78 17.03
C GLN A 246 -13.66 -5.06 16.26
N PRO A 247 -13.67 -6.23 16.91
CA PRO A 247 -14.18 -7.44 16.29
C PRO A 247 -15.69 -7.31 16.02
N HIS A 248 -16.16 -7.98 14.97
CA HIS A 248 -17.58 -8.17 14.73
C HIS A 248 -17.99 -9.60 15.06
N GLY A 249 -18.42 -9.81 16.30
CA GLY A 249 -18.66 -11.16 16.83
C GLY A 249 -17.36 -11.97 16.82
N LYS A 250 -17.30 -13.01 15.98
CA LYS A 250 -16.16 -13.90 15.81
C LYS A 250 -15.26 -13.55 14.62
N VAL A 251 -15.51 -12.41 13.97
CA VAL A 251 -14.66 -11.86 12.90
C VAL A 251 -13.68 -10.85 13.49
N LEU A 252 -12.39 -11.13 13.35
CA LEU A 252 -11.29 -10.23 13.71
C LEU A 252 -10.82 -9.50 12.46
N PHE A 253 -10.72 -8.18 12.50
CA PHE A 253 -10.17 -7.39 11.39
C PHE A 253 -8.67 -7.19 11.56
N VAL A 254 -7.94 -7.36 10.47
CA VAL A 254 -6.48 -7.33 10.42
C VAL A 254 -6.03 -6.57 9.18
N GLY A 255 -4.88 -5.91 9.28
CA GLY A 255 -4.26 -5.22 8.16
C GLY A 255 -3.42 -4.05 8.63
N GLU A 256 -2.56 -3.55 7.74
CA GLU A 256 -1.70 -2.39 8.02
C GLU A 256 -2.49 -1.19 8.53
N HIS A 257 -3.72 -1.00 8.05
CA HIS A 257 -4.58 0.12 8.41
C HIS A 257 -5.00 0.13 9.88
N LEU A 258 -4.73 -0.94 10.63
CA LEU A 258 -5.05 -1.07 12.05
C LEU A 258 -3.81 -0.97 12.94
N ALA A 259 -2.61 -0.91 12.36
CA ALA A 259 -1.33 -0.88 13.06
C ALA A 259 -0.86 0.56 13.39
N ASP A 260 0.14 0.67 14.26
CA ASP A 260 0.89 1.92 14.42
C ASP A 260 1.80 2.17 13.20
N TRP A 261 2.44 1.10 12.70
CA TRP A 261 3.15 1.01 11.41
C TRP A 261 2.19 0.98 10.21
N GLN A 262 1.28 1.95 10.17
CA GLN A 262 0.27 2.08 9.14
C GLN A 262 0.93 2.36 7.79
N GLY A 263 0.54 1.59 6.78
CA GLY A 263 1.00 1.68 5.40
C GLY A 263 2.12 0.72 5.03
N PHE A 264 2.68 0.03 6.01
CA PHE A 264 3.84 -0.83 5.84
C PHE A 264 3.49 -2.32 5.93
N MET A 265 4.37 -3.15 5.34
CA MET A 265 4.29 -4.61 5.48
C MET A 265 4.36 -5.04 6.95
N GLU A 266 5.14 -4.33 7.77
CA GLU A 266 5.26 -4.60 9.20
C GLU A 266 3.89 -4.47 9.90
N GLY A 267 3.11 -3.43 9.58
CA GLY A 267 1.76 -3.27 10.10
C GLY A 267 0.85 -4.45 9.80
N ALA A 268 0.96 -5.03 8.61
CA ALA A 268 0.22 -6.24 8.23
C ALA A 268 0.68 -7.47 9.03
N VAL A 269 1.99 -7.64 9.23
CA VAL A 269 2.57 -8.76 10.00
C VAL A 269 2.15 -8.68 11.47
N VAL A 270 2.39 -7.54 12.13
CA VAL A 270 2.12 -7.41 13.58
C VAL A 270 0.65 -7.57 13.92
N THR A 271 -0.26 -7.06 13.08
CA THR A 271 -1.70 -7.22 13.29
C THR A 271 -2.15 -8.66 13.03
N GLY A 272 -1.56 -9.33 12.03
CA GLY A 272 -1.80 -10.74 11.75
C GLY A 272 -1.36 -11.66 12.89
N GLU A 273 -0.13 -11.47 13.40
CA GLU A 273 0.39 -12.23 14.53
C GLU A 273 -0.46 -12.01 15.79
N ALA A 274 -0.85 -10.76 16.07
CA ALA A 274 -1.69 -10.44 17.22
C ALA A 274 -3.05 -11.14 17.16
N ALA A 275 -3.72 -11.13 16.00
CA ALA A 275 -5.01 -11.81 15.82
C ALA A 275 -4.88 -13.34 15.93
N ALA A 276 -3.83 -13.93 15.34
CA ALA A 276 -3.56 -15.35 15.48
C ALA A 276 -3.25 -15.74 16.94
N GLY A 277 -2.50 -14.91 17.66
CA GLY A 277 -2.22 -15.07 19.09
C GLY A 277 -3.48 -15.02 19.94
N ALA A 278 -4.39 -14.08 19.65
CA ALA A 278 -5.67 -13.94 20.33
C ALA A 278 -6.57 -15.19 20.17
N LEU A 279 -6.57 -15.82 18.98
CA LEU A 279 -7.35 -17.04 18.72
C LEU A 279 -6.73 -18.30 19.31
N THR A 280 -5.40 -18.37 19.38
CA THR A 280 -4.68 -19.57 19.85
C THR A 280 -4.34 -19.55 21.34
N GLY A 281 -4.66 -18.45 22.04
CA GLY A 281 -4.27 -18.23 23.44
C GLY A 281 -2.77 -18.02 23.63
N LYS A 282 -2.00 -17.89 22.55
CA LYS A 282 -0.55 -17.62 22.55
C LYS A 282 -0.31 -16.14 22.32
N SER A 283 -0.60 -15.31 23.32
CA SER A 283 -0.14 -13.92 23.32
C SER A 283 1.38 -13.91 23.48
N ARG A 284 2.13 -13.51 22.45
CA ARG A 284 3.50 -13.02 22.65
C ARG A 284 3.36 -11.73 23.45
N ALA A 285 3.65 -11.78 24.74
CA ALA A 285 3.80 -10.59 25.55
C ALA A 285 4.73 -9.62 24.81
N ARG A 286 4.23 -8.42 24.49
CA ARG A 286 5.01 -7.32 23.93
C ARG A 286 6.27 -7.15 24.79
N ARG A 287 7.44 -7.54 24.29
CA ARG A 287 8.68 -6.88 24.71
C ARG A 287 8.66 -5.54 24.00
N ALA A 288 8.26 -4.51 24.71
CA ALA A 288 8.62 -3.15 24.33
C ALA A 288 10.15 -3.09 24.30
N ALA A 289 10.71 -2.76 23.13
CA ALA A 289 12.05 -2.22 23.01
C ALA A 289 11.91 -0.72 22.78
#